data_AF-Q17DM7-F1
#
_entry.id   AF-Q17DM7-F1
#
_cell.length_a   1.000
_cell.length_b   1.000
_cell.length_c   1.000
_cell.angle_alpha   90.00
_cell.angle_beta   90.00
_cell.angle_gamma   90.00
#
_symmetry.space_group_name_H-M   'P 1'
#
loop_
_entity.id
_entity.type
_entity.pdbx_description
1 polymer ?
#
loop_
_entity_poly.entity_id
_entity_poly.type
_entity_poly.pdbx_seq_one_letter_code
_entity_poly.pdbx_strand_id
1 'polypeptide(L)'
;MKTMFRSLRYIYLAYVRIVPTDDVLDCENLTELVVHSLLLKKSLKLKVPRLQILNCDMDVLKLLDLQDAFQADQLIIDMFYESAGRNTEMVNLSGFSHFRRLLLKPNKCYCYDVSWFTYLWSHLLGVVELEVRGEFPRDPQERLQDLLKCFTQISSLRLQRINIPNDLRFLPSNVKTIYIEDCSVVGSRVQFSPSVESVRVHRLWNKNEDMRRTFYHMQLQPANKFQPLLSMKFIGTPMGRRMAYSSSEERQSGSNR
;
A
#
# COMPACT_ATOMS: atom_id res chain seq x y z
N MET A 1 -23.81 23.14 -23.36
CA MET A 1 -23.86 21.67 -23.60
C MET A 1 -22.95 21.01 -22.59
N LYS A 2 -23.42 20.03 -21.80
CA LYS A 2 -22.53 19.25 -20.93
C LYS A 2 -21.70 18.32 -21.82
N THR A 3 -20.39 18.47 -21.78
CA THR A 3 -19.44 17.59 -22.49
C THR A 3 -19.48 16.22 -21.80
N MET A 4 -19.92 15.18 -22.52
CA MET A 4 -20.08 13.82 -21.97
C MET A 4 -19.15 12.85 -22.67
N PHE A 5 -18.37 12.09 -21.90
CA PHE A 5 -17.52 11.01 -22.42
C PHE A 5 -18.19 9.65 -22.23
N ARG A 6 -19.13 9.30 -23.12
CA ARG A 6 -19.96 8.08 -22.98
C ARG A 6 -19.20 6.75 -23.12
N SER A 7 -18.06 6.71 -23.79
CA SER A 7 -17.30 5.46 -24.00
C SER A 7 -16.00 5.38 -23.20
N LEU A 8 -15.65 6.45 -22.47
CA LEU A 8 -14.37 6.56 -21.79
C LEU A 8 -14.38 5.71 -20.51
N ARG A 9 -13.55 4.67 -20.48
CA ARG A 9 -13.41 3.73 -19.35
C ARG A 9 -12.15 3.93 -18.52
N TYR A 10 -11.13 4.51 -19.14
CA TYR A 10 -9.81 4.67 -18.55
C TYR A 10 -9.26 6.05 -18.87
N ILE A 11 -8.73 6.73 -17.85
CA ILE A 11 -8.01 7.99 -18.00
C ILE A 11 -6.64 7.83 -17.33
N TYR A 12 -5.60 8.21 -18.07
CA TYR A 12 -4.24 8.33 -17.55
C TYR A 12 -3.72 9.74 -17.77
N LEU A 13 -3.44 10.45 -16.67
CA LEU A 13 -2.92 11.81 -16.67
C LEU A 13 -1.62 11.81 -15.89
N ALA A 14 -0.48 11.98 -16.56
CA ALA A 14 0.82 12.05 -15.92
C ALA A 14 1.63 13.23 -16.45
N TYR A 15 2.23 14.02 -15.56
CA TYR A 15 3.10 15.16 -15.93
C TYR A 15 2.42 16.21 -16.81
N VAL A 16 1.12 16.40 -16.62
CA VAL A 16 0.34 17.38 -17.37
C VAL A 16 -0.10 18.54 -16.47
N ARG A 17 -0.27 19.70 -17.08
CA ARG A 17 -0.88 20.87 -16.45
C ARG A 17 -2.29 21.01 -17.01
N ILE A 18 -3.29 20.90 -16.14
CA ILE A 18 -4.69 21.07 -16.52
C ILE A 18 -5.17 22.42 -15.97
N VAL A 19 -5.95 23.13 -16.78
CA VAL A 19 -6.67 24.34 -16.36
C VAL A 19 -8.14 23.93 -16.22
N PRO A 20 -8.57 23.46 -15.03
CA PRO A 20 -9.93 23.03 -14.84
C PRO A 20 -10.90 24.21 -14.96
N THR A 21 -12.02 23.96 -15.64
CA THR A 21 -13.21 24.83 -15.63
C THR A 21 -13.99 24.62 -14.33
N ASP A 22 -14.93 25.51 -14.02
CA ASP A 22 -15.79 25.34 -12.83
C ASP A 22 -16.87 24.26 -13.03
N ASP A 23 -17.05 23.79 -14.27
CA ASP A 23 -17.95 22.71 -14.68
C ASP A 23 -17.52 21.34 -14.17
N VAL A 24 -18.51 20.52 -13.81
CA VAL A 24 -18.31 19.10 -13.49
C VAL A 24 -18.17 18.31 -14.78
N LEU A 25 -17.09 17.56 -14.93
CA LEU A 25 -16.90 16.63 -16.05
C LEU A 25 -17.69 15.35 -15.79
N ASP A 26 -18.57 15.01 -16.73
CA ASP A 26 -19.38 13.80 -16.66
C ASP A 26 -18.65 12.62 -17.31
N CYS A 27 -18.23 11.67 -16.48
CA CYS A 27 -17.44 10.50 -16.84
C CYS A 27 -18.18 9.23 -16.41
N GLU A 28 -19.44 9.11 -16.84
CA GLU A 28 -20.38 8.04 -16.46
C GLU A 28 -19.82 6.61 -16.53
N ASN A 29 -18.97 6.33 -17.52
CA ASN A 29 -18.42 4.99 -17.78
C ASN A 29 -16.97 4.79 -17.35
N LEU A 30 -16.37 5.77 -16.68
CA LEU A 30 -15.00 5.69 -16.20
C LEU A 30 -14.90 4.66 -15.07
N THR A 31 -14.10 3.61 -15.28
CA THR A 31 -13.85 2.55 -14.28
C THR A 31 -12.50 2.71 -13.60
N GLU A 32 -11.53 3.33 -14.28
CA GLU A 32 -10.19 3.53 -13.72
C GLU A 32 -9.67 4.93 -14.07
N LEU A 33 -9.18 5.61 -13.03
CA LEU A 33 -8.58 6.93 -13.13
C LEU A 33 -7.16 6.87 -12.56
N VAL A 34 -6.17 7.22 -13.38
CA VAL A 34 -4.77 7.28 -12.99
C VAL A 34 -4.25 8.71 -13.16
N VAL A 35 -3.76 9.31 -12.08
CA VAL A 35 -3.35 10.72 -12.06
C VAL A 35 -2.05 10.92 -11.27
N HIS A 36 -0.96 11.19 -11.98
CA HIS A 36 0.37 11.39 -11.41
C HIS A 36 0.91 12.78 -11.78
N SER A 37 1.60 13.41 -10.83
CA SER A 37 2.34 14.66 -11.03
C SER A 37 1.51 15.73 -11.74
N LEU A 38 0.27 15.89 -11.29
CA LEU A 38 -0.70 16.80 -11.88
C LEU A 38 -0.57 18.19 -11.26
N LEU A 39 -0.49 19.22 -12.10
CA LEU A 39 -0.53 20.61 -11.68
C LEU A 39 -1.90 21.20 -12.00
N LEU A 40 -2.69 21.48 -10.97
CA LEU A 40 -3.99 22.15 -11.07
C LEU A 40 -3.97 23.50 -10.36
N LYS A 41 -4.72 24.47 -10.92
CA LYS A 41 -4.99 25.76 -10.27
C LYS A 41 -6.26 25.77 -9.41
N LYS A 42 -7.15 24.78 -9.60
CA LYS A 42 -8.42 24.59 -8.87
C LYS A 42 -8.72 23.08 -8.78
N SER A 43 -9.66 22.66 -7.95
CA SER A 43 -10.10 21.27 -7.90
C SER A 43 -10.72 20.80 -9.21
N LEU A 44 -10.40 19.58 -9.63
CA LEU A 44 -10.99 18.89 -10.76
C LEU A 44 -12.23 18.13 -10.28
N LYS A 45 -13.41 18.59 -10.72
CA LYS A 45 -14.70 18.01 -10.35
C LYS A 45 -15.11 16.95 -11.36
N LEU A 46 -15.29 15.72 -10.90
CA LEU A 46 -15.59 14.56 -11.73
C LEU A 46 -16.84 13.86 -11.22
N LYS A 47 -17.85 13.65 -12.07
CA LYS A 47 -18.96 12.75 -11.78
C LYS A 47 -18.64 11.37 -12.34
N VAL A 48 -18.46 10.39 -11.45
CA VAL A 48 -17.82 9.10 -11.77
C VAL A 48 -18.53 7.89 -11.12
N PRO A 49 -19.80 7.62 -11.49
CA PRO A 49 -20.63 6.59 -10.85
C PRO A 49 -20.13 5.16 -10.96
N ARG A 50 -19.24 4.88 -11.91
CA ARG A 50 -18.69 3.54 -12.17
C ARG A 50 -17.21 3.42 -11.86
N LEU A 51 -16.60 4.43 -11.23
CA LEU A 51 -15.19 4.37 -10.87
C LEU A 51 -14.98 3.22 -9.91
N GLN A 52 -14.01 2.36 -10.19
CA GLN A 52 -13.62 1.24 -9.34
C GLN A 52 -12.22 1.46 -8.76
N ILE A 53 -11.31 2.00 -9.57
CA ILE A 53 -9.90 2.19 -9.24
C ILE A 53 -9.50 3.64 -9.39
N LEU A 54 -8.96 4.23 -8.34
CA LEU A 54 -8.23 5.50 -8.39
C LEU A 54 -6.77 5.26 -8.03
N ASN A 55 -5.85 5.62 -8.91
CA ASN A 55 -4.42 5.62 -8.65
C ASN A 55 -3.87 7.03 -8.78
N CYS A 56 -3.33 7.61 -7.72
CA CYS A 56 -2.81 8.97 -7.80
C CYS A 56 -1.68 9.26 -6.82
N ASP A 57 -1.01 10.40 -7.05
CA ASP A 57 -0.06 10.93 -6.08
C ASP A 57 -0.80 11.57 -4.90
N MET A 58 -0.16 11.59 -3.73
CA MET A 58 -0.71 12.18 -2.51
C MET A 58 -1.20 13.63 -2.70
N ASP A 59 -0.42 14.45 -3.42
CA ASP A 59 -0.76 15.84 -3.70
C ASP A 59 -2.03 16.00 -4.54
N VAL A 60 -2.32 15.03 -5.39
CA VAL A 60 -3.46 15.07 -6.32
C VAL A 60 -4.77 14.84 -5.58
N LEU A 61 -4.77 14.06 -4.49
CA LEU A 61 -5.98 13.76 -3.72
C LEU A 61 -6.70 15.01 -3.24
N LYS A 62 -5.95 16.04 -2.82
CA LYS A 62 -6.50 17.35 -2.43
C LYS A 62 -7.26 18.01 -3.59
N LEU A 63 -6.81 17.76 -4.81
CA LEU A 63 -7.26 18.45 -6.00
C LEU A 63 -8.41 17.73 -6.73
N LEU A 64 -8.85 16.57 -6.26
CA LEU A 64 -9.94 15.80 -6.88
C LEU A 64 -11.23 15.93 -6.07
N ASP A 65 -12.33 16.33 -6.72
CA ASP A 65 -13.68 16.28 -6.18
C ASP A 65 -14.47 15.20 -6.92
N LEU A 66 -14.60 14.03 -6.29
CA LEU A 66 -15.29 12.88 -6.85
C LEU A 66 -16.76 12.88 -6.43
N GLN A 67 -17.65 13.07 -7.41
CA GLN A 67 -19.09 13.04 -7.24
C GLN A 67 -19.66 11.70 -7.67
N ASP A 68 -20.62 11.20 -6.89
CA ASP A 68 -21.34 9.95 -7.15
C ASP A 68 -20.46 8.69 -7.23
N ALA A 69 -19.26 8.66 -6.63
CA ALA A 69 -18.30 7.54 -6.72
C ALA A 69 -18.73 6.26 -5.96
N PHE A 70 -19.99 5.85 -6.07
CA PHE A 70 -20.61 4.78 -5.27
C PHE A 70 -20.01 3.39 -5.51
N GLN A 71 -19.37 3.15 -6.66
CA GLN A 71 -18.71 1.89 -7.00
C GLN A 71 -17.21 1.90 -6.73
N ALA A 72 -16.68 2.99 -6.17
CA ALA A 72 -15.26 3.11 -5.88
C ALA A 72 -14.86 2.06 -4.84
N ASP A 73 -13.75 1.37 -5.12
CA ASP A 73 -13.35 0.22 -4.32
C ASP A 73 -11.86 0.26 -3.98
N GLN A 74 -10.99 0.38 -5.00
CA GLN A 74 -9.54 0.41 -4.80
C GLN A 74 -8.95 1.82 -4.95
N LEU A 75 -8.28 2.28 -3.90
CA LEU A 75 -7.47 3.48 -3.90
C LEU A 75 -5.99 3.11 -3.85
N ILE A 76 -5.19 3.63 -4.78
CA ILE A 76 -3.74 3.47 -4.81
C ILE A 76 -3.14 4.87 -4.66
N ILE A 77 -2.30 5.05 -3.65
CA ILE A 77 -1.65 6.33 -3.38
C ILE A 77 -0.14 6.16 -3.44
N ASP A 78 0.50 6.85 -4.39
CA ASP A 78 1.93 7.08 -4.37
C ASP A 78 2.21 8.29 -3.47
N MET A 79 2.89 8.08 -2.34
CA MET A 79 3.19 9.16 -1.41
C MET A 79 4.40 9.97 -1.85
N PHE A 80 4.48 10.28 -3.14
CA PHE A 80 5.41 11.27 -3.68
C PHE A 80 5.01 12.65 -3.14
N TYR A 81 5.66 13.07 -2.05
CA TYR A 81 5.38 14.32 -1.37
C TYR A 81 6.71 15.03 -1.10
N GLU A 82 7.16 15.78 -2.11
CA GLU A 82 8.47 16.44 -2.11
C GLU A 82 8.47 17.81 -1.41
N SER A 83 7.32 18.44 -1.16
CA SER A 83 7.30 19.85 -0.74
C SER A 83 6.97 20.07 0.74
N ALA A 84 7.98 20.52 1.49
CA ALA A 84 7.75 21.50 2.54
C ALA A 84 7.33 22.83 1.85
N GLY A 85 6.14 23.34 2.14
CA GLY A 85 5.75 24.72 1.74
C GLY A 85 4.74 24.88 0.60
N ARG A 86 4.03 23.84 0.14
CA ARG A 86 2.84 24.07 -0.69
C ARG A 86 1.66 24.43 0.22
N ASN A 87 1.37 25.73 0.31
CA ASN A 87 0.05 26.20 0.73
C ASN A 87 -0.95 25.80 -0.35
N THR A 88 -1.80 24.82 -0.08
CA THR A 88 -2.87 24.45 -1.01
C THR A 88 -4.09 24.00 -0.22
N GLU A 89 -4.92 24.97 0.16
CA GLU A 89 -6.33 24.67 0.34
C GLU A 89 -6.95 24.46 -1.04
N MET A 90 -7.41 23.25 -1.31
CA MET A 90 -8.85 22.94 -1.37
C MET A 90 -9.01 21.45 -1.15
N VAL A 91 -10.03 21.03 -0.41
CA VAL A 91 -10.23 19.63 -0.04
C VAL A 91 -11.74 19.33 0.09
N ASN A 92 -12.30 18.58 -0.86
CA ASN A 92 -13.56 17.86 -0.68
C ASN A 92 -13.26 16.37 -0.87
N LEU A 93 -13.15 15.63 0.24
CA LEU A 93 -12.85 14.19 0.22
C LEU A 93 -14.10 13.32 0.40
N SER A 94 -15.31 13.89 0.30
CA SER A 94 -16.56 13.15 0.54
C SER A 94 -16.70 11.89 -0.33
N GLY A 95 -16.32 11.99 -1.61
CA GLY A 95 -16.34 10.86 -2.55
C GLY A 95 -15.37 9.72 -2.24
N PHE A 96 -14.43 9.90 -1.30
CA PHE A 96 -13.43 8.89 -0.96
C PHE A 96 -13.90 7.88 0.10
N SER A 97 -15.05 8.14 0.73
CA SER A 97 -15.62 7.26 1.76
C SER A 97 -16.04 5.86 1.24
N HIS A 98 -16.19 5.71 -0.08
CA HIS A 98 -16.60 4.46 -0.71
C HIS A 98 -15.47 3.42 -0.86
N PHE A 99 -14.21 3.87 -0.92
CA PHE A 99 -13.06 2.97 -1.11
C PHE A 99 -12.92 1.99 0.06
N ARG A 100 -12.79 0.69 -0.27
CA ARG A 100 -12.66 -0.41 0.68
C ARG A 100 -11.23 -0.96 0.75
N ARG A 101 -10.47 -0.83 -0.33
CA ARG A 101 -9.12 -1.35 -0.48
C ARG A 101 -8.14 -0.21 -0.72
N LEU A 102 -7.10 -0.12 0.10
CA LEU A 102 -6.10 0.93 0.00
C LEU A 102 -4.70 0.33 -0.20
N LEU A 103 -4.00 0.76 -1.25
CA LEU A 103 -2.58 0.50 -1.47
C LEU A 103 -1.78 1.79 -1.30
N LEU A 104 -0.92 1.84 -0.29
CA LEU A 104 -0.03 2.96 -0.02
C LEU A 104 1.42 2.63 -0.41
N LYS A 105 2.07 3.55 -1.12
CA LYS A 105 3.49 3.46 -1.48
C LYS A 105 4.26 4.62 -0.84
N PRO A 106 4.84 4.45 0.36
CA PRO A 106 5.46 5.54 1.12
C PRO A 106 6.90 5.89 0.70
N ASN A 107 7.50 5.16 -0.25
CA ASN A 107 8.93 5.22 -0.63
C ASN A 107 9.50 6.61 -0.93
N LYS A 108 8.65 7.59 -1.24
CA LYS A 108 9.06 8.95 -1.60
C LYS A 108 8.39 10.02 -0.73
N CYS A 109 7.94 9.64 0.46
CA CYS A 109 7.31 10.55 1.42
C CYS A 109 8.38 11.19 2.33
N TYR A 110 9.07 12.21 1.84
CA TYR A 110 10.14 12.87 2.59
C TYR A 110 9.65 13.90 3.61
N CYS A 111 8.43 14.42 3.42
CA CYS A 111 7.80 15.41 4.30
C CYS A 111 6.50 14.85 4.88
N TYR A 112 6.58 14.15 6.02
CA TYR A 112 5.39 13.60 6.68
C TYR A 112 4.67 14.67 7.52
N ASP A 113 3.53 15.16 7.05
CA ASP A 113 2.65 16.10 7.78
C ASP A 113 1.54 15.33 8.52
N VAL A 114 1.76 15.08 9.81
CA VAL A 114 0.85 14.30 10.66
C VAL A 114 -0.58 14.85 10.62
N SER A 115 -0.74 16.17 10.65
CA SER A 115 -2.06 16.82 10.70
C SER A 115 -2.82 16.60 9.40
N TRP A 116 -2.16 16.83 8.26
CA TRP A 116 -2.75 16.55 6.95
C TRP A 116 -3.09 15.07 6.78
N PHE A 117 -2.16 14.18 7.11
CA PHE A 117 -2.37 12.75 6.98
C PHE A 117 -3.53 12.27 7.84
N THR A 118 -3.59 12.70 9.10
CA THR A 118 -4.72 12.37 9.99
C THR A 118 -6.06 12.82 9.40
N TYR A 119 -6.13 14.02 8.84
CA TYR A 119 -7.33 14.52 8.17
C TYR A 119 -7.67 13.71 6.91
N LEU A 120 -6.70 13.35 6.08
CA LEU A 120 -6.93 12.49 4.92
C LEU A 120 -7.48 11.12 5.34
N TRP A 121 -6.85 10.48 6.32
CA TRP A 121 -7.23 9.16 6.80
C TRP A 121 -8.63 9.15 7.43
N SER A 122 -9.04 10.24 8.07
CA SER A 122 -10.41 10.36 8.61
C SER A 122 -11.50 10.40 7.53
N HIS A 123 -11.16 10.53 6.25
CA HIS A 123 -12.09 10.44 5.12
C HIS A 123 -12.07 9.06 4.44
N LEU A 124 -11.11 8.20 4.81
CA LEU A 124 -10.96 6.84 4.30
C LEU A 124 -11.48 5.79 5.30
N LEU A 125 -12.48 6.14 6.11
CA LEU A 125 -13.04 5.26 7.15
C LEU A 125 -13.69 3.99 6.58
N GLY A 126 -14.02 3.97 5.28
CA GLY A 126 -14.56 2.80 4.60
C GLY A 126 -13.53 1.69 4.36
N VAL A 127 -12.23 1.97 4.49
CA VAL A 127 -11.15 1.03 4.17
C VAL A 127 -11.12 -0.14 5.15
N VAL A 128 -11.22 -1.35 4.61
CA VAL A 128 -11.17 -2.63 5.35
C VAL A 128 -9.93 -3.45 5.01
N GLU A 129 -9.33 -3.22 3.83
CA GLU A 129 -8.07 -3.84 3.41
C GLU A 129 -7.01 -2.77 3.18
N LEU A 130 -5.88 -2.89 3.87
CA LEU A 130 -4.74 -1.98 3.74
C LEU A 130 -3.50 -2.75 3.29
N GLU A 131 -2.92 -2.35 2.17
CA GLU A 131 -1.60 -2.76 1.72
C GLU A 131 -0.63 -1.57 1.81
N VAL A 132 0.48 -1.74 2.52
CA VAL A 132 1.59 -0.78 2.52
C VAL A 132 2.77 -1.44 1.82
N ARG A 133 3.25 -0.81 0.76
CA ARG A 133 4.32 -1.34 -0.10
C ARG A 133 5.51 -0.39 -0.16
N GLY A 134 6.60 -0.83 0.43
CA GLY A 134 7.82 -0.05 0.57
C GLY A 134 7.83 0.80 1.84
N GLU A 135 8.97 1.42 2.13
CA GLU A 135 9.29 2.00 3.43
C GLU A 135 9.31 3.53 3.39
N PHE A 136 8.89 4.17 4.49
CA PHE A 136 9.05 5.62 4.64
C PHE A 136 10.55 5.99 4.67
N PRO A 137 10.99 7.04 3.96
CA PRO A 137 12.39 7.46 3.95
C PRO A 137 12.96 7.88 5.31
N ARG A 138 12.10 8.32 6.24
CA ARG A 138 12.48 8.81 7.58
C ARG A 138 11.58 8.19 8.63
N ASP A 139 12.17 7.84 9.77
CA ASP A 139 11.49 7.27 10.96
C ASP A 139 10.50 6.14 10.62
N PRO A 140 10.93 5.12 9.84
CA PRO A 140 10.00 4.26 9.11
C PRO A 140 9.04 3.46 9.99
N GLN A 141 9.50 3.01 11.16
CA GLN A 141 8.67 2.26 12.09
C GLN A 141 7.65 3.15 12.79
N GLU A 142 8.05 4.36 13.21
CA GLU A 142 7.16 5.33 13.85
C GLU A 142 6.08 5.79 12.87
N ARG A 143 6.45 6.16 11.64
CA ARG A 143 5.49 6.57 10.61
C ARG A 143 4.53 5.46 10.20
N LEU A 144 5.02 4.23 10.09
CA LEU A 144 4.16 3.08 9.85
C LEU A 144 3.17 2.88 11.01
N GLN A 145 3.64 2.99 12.26
CA GLN A 145 2.79 2.84 13.42
C GLN A 145 1.71 3.92 13.49
N ASP A 146 2.05 5.18 13.25
CA ASP A 146 1.10 6.30 13.19
C ASP A 146 0.04 6.09 12.12
N LEU A 147 0.47 5.72 10.91
CA LEU A 147 -0.41 5.39 9.81
C LEU A 147 -1.42 4.29 10.18
N LEU A 148 -0.93 3.18 10.72
CA LEU A 148 -1.76 2.02 11.05
C LEU A 148 -2.76 2.31 12.18
N LYS A 149 -2.46 3.23 13.09
CA LYS A 149 -3.41 3.66 14.14
C LYS A 149 -4.61 4.42 13.58
N CYS A 150 -4.46 5.11 12.44
CA CYS A 150 -5.55 5.88 11.84
C CYS A 150 -6.63 4.99 11.19
N PHE A 151 -6.26 3.79 10.75
CA PHE A 151 -7.17 2.87 10.06
C PHE A 151 -7.87 1.91 11.03
N THR A 152 -8.82 2.39 11.81
CA THR A 152 -9.46 1.59 12.87
C THR A 152 -10.38 0.47 12.36
N GLN A 153 -10.83 0.55 11.11
CA GLN A 153 -11.78 -0.40 10.50
C GLN A 153 -11.13 -1.54 9.73
N ILE A 154 -9.79 -1.53 9.56
CA ILE A 154 -9.12 -2.56 8.76
C ILE A 154 -9.24 -3.94 9.42
N SER A 155 -9.57 -4.93 8.60
CA SER A 155 -9.60 -6.34 8.98
C SER A 155 -8.46 -7.13 8.34
N SER A 156 -7.92 -6.64 7.22
CA SER A 156 -6.78 -7.21 6.52
C SER A 156 -5.66 -6.19 6.35
N LEU A 157 -4.44 -6.58 6.73
CA LEU A 157 -3.23 -5.79 6.56
C LEU A 157 -2.21 -6.57 5.73
N ARG A 158 -1.64 -5.94 4.70
CA ARG A 158 -0.48 -6.44 3.97
C ARG A 158 0.68 -5.46 4.08
N LEU A 159 1.83 -5.97 4.49
CA LEU A 159 3.09 -5.25 4.56
C LEU A 159 4.05 -5.87 3.57
N GLN A 160 4.50 -5.11 2.59
CA GLN A 160 5.42 -5.59 1.56
C GLN A 160 6.67 -4.70 1.48
N ARG A 161 7.88 -5.28 1.46
CA ARG A 161 9.15 -4.53 1.32
C ARG A 161 9.35 -3.45 2.39
N ILE A 162 9.03 -3.77 3.63
CA ILE A 162 9.07 -2.84 4.78
C ILE A 162 9.94 -3.41 5.90
N ASN A 163 10.57 -2.52 6.68
CA ASN A 163 11.11 -2.89 7.99
C ASN A 163 10.02 -2.77 9.05
N ILE A 164 9.41 -3.91 9.41
CA ILE A 164 8.30 -3.95 10.37
C ILE A 164 8.83 -3.90 11.81
N PRO A 165 8.08 -3.28 12.75
CA PRO A 165 8.39 -3.39 14.17
C PRO A 165 8.21 -4.83 14.66
N ASN A 166 8.96 -5.20 15.70
CA ASN A 166 8.84 -6.51 16.35
C ASN A 166 7.57 -6.64 17.21
N ASP A 167 6.95 -5.53 17.59
CA ASP A 167 5.67 -5.49 18.31
C ASP A 167 4.58 -4.87 17.44
N LEU A 168 3.62 -5.69 17.02
CA LEU A 168 2.42 -5.34 16.26
C LEU A 168 1.16 -5.46 17.13
N ARG A 169 1.27 -5.49 18.46
CA ARG A 169 0.11 -5.51 19.36
C ARG A 169 -0.67 -4.20 19.39
N PHE A 170 -0.07 -3.11 18.90
CA PHE A 170 -0.73 -1.81 18.78
C PHE A 170 -1.80 -1.77 17.67
N LEU A 171 -1.84 -2.78 16.79
CA LEU A 171 -2.81 -2.84 15.69
C LEU A 171 -4.25 -2.80 16.22
N PRO A 172 -5.19 -2.19 15.47
CA PRO A 172 -6.61 -2.18 15.83
C PRO A 172 -7.14 -3.60 16.08
N SER A 173 -8.05 -3.75 17.03
CA SER A 173 -8.67 -5.04 17.40
C SER A 173 -9.46 -5.70 16.26
N ASN A 174 -9.78 -4.95 15.22
CA ASN A 174 -10.45 -5.45 14.02
C ASN A 174 -9.50 -6.20 13.08
N VAL A 175 -8.18 -6.02 13.20
CA VAL A 175 -7.20 -6.72 12.35
C VAL A 175 -7.23 -8.21 12.65
N LYS A 176 -7.66 -9.00 11.67
CA LYS A 176 -7.75 -10.47 11.74
C LYS A 176 -6.69 -11.16 10.91
N THR A 177 -6.35 -10.59 9.76
CA THR A 177 -5.43 -11.21 8.80
C THR A 177 -4.24 -10.30 8.54
N ILE A 178 -3.03 -10.85 8.64
CA ILE A 178 -1.80 -10.13 8.32
C ILE A 178 -1.00 -10.90 7.26
N TYR A 179 -0.62 -10.19 6.21
CA TYR A 179 0.29 -10.66 5.17
C TYR A 179 1.62 -9.91 5.29
N ILE A 180 2.72 -10.66 5.36
CA ILE A 180 4.09 -10.11 5.43
C ILE A 180 4.86 -10.65 4.24
N GLU A 181 5.35 -9.76 3.37
CA GLU A 181 6.02 -10.14 2.13
C GLU A 181 7.32 -9.35 1.89
N ASP A 182 8.44 -10.06 1.69
CA ASP A 182 9.75 -9.43 1.47
C ASP A 182 10.09 -8.36 2.54
N CYS A 183 9.81 -8.63 3.82
CA CYS A 183 9.98 -7.67 4.91
C CYS A 183 11.21 -7.98 5.78
N SER A 184 11.67 -7.00 6.55
CA SER A 184 12.66 -7.23 7.61
C SER A 184 12.15 -6.78 8.98
N VAL A 185 12.69 -7.33 10.05
CA VAL A 185 12.35 -7.00 11.44
C VAL A 185 13.62 -6.87 12.27
N VAL A 186 13.59 -6.00 13.27
CA VAL A 186 14.67 -5.89 14.25
C VAL A 186 14.46 -6.93 15.35
N GLY A 187 15.34 -7.93 15.41
CA GLY A 187 15.28 -9.02 16.39
C GLY A 187 14.69 -10.32 15.85
N SER A 188 14.50 -11.29 16.72
CA SER A 188 14.14 -12.68 16.36
C SER A 188 12.69 -13.05 16.62
N ARG A 189 11.84 -12.08 17.00
CA ARG A 189 10.44 -12.32 17.37
C ARG A 189 9.53 -11.25 16.81
N VAL A 190 8.31 -11.64 16.41
CA VAL A 190 7.23 -10.72 16.04
C VAL A 190 6.00 -11.03 16.90
N GLN A 191 5.49 -10.01 17.60
CA GLN A 191 4.33 -10.12 18.47
C GLN A 191 3.10 -9.55 17.78
N PHE A 192 2.05 -10.35 17.64
CA PHE A 192 0.78 -9.91 17.07
C PHE A 192 -0.25 -9.61 18.16
N SER A 193 -1.20 -8.73 17.84
CA SER A 193 -2.39 -8.51 18.68
C SER A 193 -3.17 -9.82 18.88
N PRO A 194 -3.79 -10.05 20.06
CA PRO A 194 -4.64 -11.21 20.30
C PRO A 194 -5.80 -11.37 19.31
N SER A 195 -6.21 -10.29 18.63
CA SER A 195 -7.27 -10.30 17.62
C SER A 195 -6.87 -11.00 16.32
N VAL A 196 -5.58 -11.17 16.07
CA VAL A 196 -5.05 -11.75 14.82
C VAL A 196 -5.31 -13.25 14.80
N GLU A 197 -6.02 -13.68 13.76
CA GLU A 197 -6.44 -15.06 13.54
C GLU A 197 -5.58 -15.75 12.49
N SER A 198 -5.11 -15.01 11.49
CA SER A 198 -4.33 -15.54 10.37
C SER A 198 -3.11 -14.68 10.06
N VAL A 199 -1.95 -15.33 9.92
CA VAL A 199 -0.69 -14.69 9.52
C VAL A 199 -0.09 -15.48 8.38
N ARG A 200 0.11 -14.85 7.22
CA ARG A 200 0.83 -15.41 6.09
C ARG A 200 2.14 -14.66 5.91
N VAL A 201 3.24 -15.39 5.97
CA VAL A 201 4.58 -14.83 5.79
C VAL A 201 5.24 -15.40 4.55
N HIS A 202 5.71 -14.53 3.68
CA HIS A 202 6.56 -14.86 2.53
C HIS A 202 7.82 -14.02 2.61
N ARG A 203 8.95 -14.65 2.97
CA ARG A 203 10.27 -14.00 3.11
C ARG A 203 10.28 -12.85 4.14
N LEU A 204 10.70 -13.18 5.35
CA LEU A 204 10.93 -12.24 6.44
C LEU A 204 12.37 -12.41 6.94
N TRP A 205 13.06 -11.31 7.26
CA TRP A 205 14.48 -11.32 7.65
C TRP A 205 14.76 -10.56 8.94
N ASN A 206 15.76 -11.00 9.70
CA ASN A 206 16.31 -10.19 10.79
C ASN A 206 17.26 -9.11 10.23
N LYS A 207 17.03 -7.84 10.57
CA LYS A 207 17.79 -6.69 10.06
C LYS A 207 19.19 -6.56 10.66
N ASN A 208 19.38 -7.00 11.91
CA ASN A 208 20.60 -6.77 12.68
C ASN A 208 21.66 -7.87 12.51
N GLU A 209 21.34 -8.94 11.79
CA GLU A 209 22.22 -10.10 11.72
C GLU A 209 23.13 -10.06 10.50
N ASP A 210 24.41 -10.24 10.80
CA ASP A 210 25.51 -10.23 9.85
C ASP A 210 25.26 -11.24 8.73
N MET A 211 25.55 -10.87 7.48
CA MET A 211 25.23 -11.64 6.27
C MET A 211 25.97 -13.00 6.16
N ARG A 212 26.63 -13.44 7.24
CA ARG A 212 27.57 -14.56 7.28
C ARG A 212 27.00 -15.84 7.91
N ARG A 213 25.75 -15.87 8.38
CA ARG A 213 25.08 -17.11 8.84
C ARG A 213 23.88 -17.46 7.97
N THR A 214 23.70 -18.77 7.78
CA THR A 214 22.90 -19.38 6.72
C THR A 214 21.42 -19.54 7.05
N PHE A 215 21.02 -19.63 8.33
CA PHE A 215 19.61 -19.81 8.73
C PHE A 215 19.35 -19.26 10.13
N TYR A 216 18.21 -18.60 10.33
CA TYR A 216 17.75 -18.12 11.63
C TYR A 216 16.29 -18.44 11.85
N HIS A 217 15.93 -18.84 13.07
CA HIS A 217 14.53 -19.01 13.43
C HIS A 217 13.94 -17.70 13.92
N MET A 218 12.84 -17.27 13.30
CA MET A 218 12.02 -16.18 13.80
C MET A 218 10.78 -16.74 14.47
N GLN A 219 10.55 -16.33 15.71
CA GLN A 219 9.36 -16.72 16.46
C GLN A 219 8.22 -15.76 16.16
N LEU A 220 7.10 -16.27 15.65
CA LEU A 220 5.84 -15.54 15.65
C LEU A 220 5.11 -15.78 16.98
N GLN A 221 4.60 -14.72 17.61
CA GLN A 221 3.89 -14.80 18.88
C GLN A 221 2.40 -14.45 18.74
N PRO A 222 1.51 -15.12 19.49
CA PRO A 222 1.78 -15.99 20.64
C PRO A 222 2.45 -17.32 20.28
N ALA A 223 3.45 -17.70 21.08
CA ALA A 223 4.18 -18.95 20.90
C ALA A 223 3.21 -20.14 21.00
N ASN A 224 3.49 -21.23 20.28
CA ASN A 224 2.64 -22.42 20.12
C ASN A 224 1.41 -22.27 19.20
N LYS A 225 0.99 -21.04 18.84
CA LYS A 225 0.02 -20.88 17.73
C LYS A 225 0.68 -21.00 16.36
N PHE A 226 1.95 -20.63 16.28
CA PHE A 226 2.73 -20.62 15.04
C PHE A 226 4.04 -21.37 15.25
N GLN A 227 4.40 -22.19 14.26
CA GLN A 227 5.74 -22.75 14.21
C GLN A 227 6.78 -21.62 13.97
N PRO A 228 8.00 -21.75 14.52
CA PRO A 228 9.08 -20.82 14.20
C PRO A 228 9.33 -20.80 12.70
N LEU A 229 9.44 -19.61 12.12
CA LEU A 229 9.77 -19.44 10.71
C LEU A 229 11.27 -19.60 10.51
N LEU A 230 11.65 -20.35 9.47
CA LEU A 230 13.02 -20.34 9.00
C LEU A 230 13.25 -19.10 8.12
N SER A 231 14.04 -18.16 8.62
CA SER A 231 14.52 -17.00 7.88
C SER A 231 15.83 -17.35 7.17
N MET A 232 15.84 -17.14 5.85
CA MET A 232 17.06 -17.18 5.04
C MET A 232 17.08 -15.95 4.15
N LYS A 233 18.14 -15.16 4.25
CA LYS A 233 18.41 -14.06 3.33
C LYS A 233 19.27 -14.59 2.20
N PHE A 234 18.64 -14.87 1.05
CA PHE A 234 19.42 -15.18 -0.16
C PHE A 234 20.17 -13.92 -0.58
N ILE A 235 21.49 -13.96 -0.43
CA ILE A 235 22.38 -13.00 -1.09
C ILE A 235 22.41 -13.40 -2.56
N GLY A 236 21.46 -12.88 -3.33
CA GLY A 236 21.64 -12.80 -4.76
C GLY A 236 22.80 -11.85 -4.99
N THR A 237 23.96 -12.39 -5.36
CA THR A 237 24.99 -11.59 -6.02
C THR A 237 24.33 -10.84 -7.18
N PRO A 238 24.63 -9.55 -7.38
CA PRO A 238 24.06 -8.79 -8.48
C PRO A 238 24.76 -9.24 -9.77
N MET A 239 24.44 -10.42 -10.30
CA MET A 239 24.62 -10.81 -11.70
C MET A 239 23.79 -12.07 -11.96
N GLY A 240 22.91 -11.96 -12.96
CA GLY A 240 21.84 -12.91 -13.21
C GLY A 240 22.29 -14.33 -13.54
N ARG A 241 21.42 -15.28 -13.21
CA ARG A 241 20.90 -16.29 -14.13
C ARG A 241 19.63 -16.87 -13.52
N ARG A 242 18.61 -17.00 -14.37
CA ARG A 242 17.36 -17.73 -14.11
C ARG A 242 17.65 -18.99 -13.30
N MET A 243 17.15 -19.08 -12.07
CA MET A 243 16.87 -20.40 -11.50
C MET A 243 15.57 -20.87 -12.16
N ALA A 244 15.76 -21.65 -13.22
CA ALA A 244 14.71 -22.45 -13.79
C ALA A 244 14.15 -23.36 -12.70
N TYR A 245 12.83 -23.42 -12.61
CA TYR A 245 12.10 -24.45 -11.92
C TYR A 245 12.61 -25.82 -12.37
N SER A 246 13.09 -26.67 -11.46
CA SER A 246 13.09 -28.11 -11.70
C SER A 246 11.86 -28.69 -11.02
N SER A 247 10.76 -28.69 -11.74
CA SER A 247 9.65 -29.61 -11.51
C SER A 247 10.07 -31.00 -11.99
N SER A 248 10.00 -31.98 -11.08
CA SER A 248 9.60 -33.38 -11.28
C SER A 248 10.21 -34.22 -12.43
N GLU A 249 10.93 -35.27 -11.99
CA GLU A 249 10.77 -36.69 -12.38
C GLU A 249 11.33 -37.25 -13.70
N GLU A 250 11.81 -38.49 -13.56
CA GLU A 250 12.00 -39.56 -14.54
C GLU A 250 13.16 -39.53 -15.56
N ARG A 251 14.14 -40.42 -15.35
CA ARG A 251 14.45 -41.61 -16.19
C ARG A 251 15.82 -42.18 -15.79
N GLN A 252 15.83 -43.31 -15.07
CA GLN A 252 15.99 -44.67 -15.59
C GLN A 252 17.45 -45.15 -15.61
N SER A 253 17.70 -46.12 -14.71
CA SER A 253 18.40 -47.39 -14.96
C SER A 253 19.61 -47.43 -15.90
N GLY A 254 20.73 -47.89 -15.34
CA GLY A 254 21.58 -48.93 -15.95
C GLY A 254 22.68 -48.45 -16.89
N SER A 255 23.94 -48.65 -16.48
CA SER A 255 24.95 -49.41 -17.24
C SER A 255 26.36 -49.27 -16.63
N ASN A 256 26.89 -50.41 -16.17
CA ASN A 256 28.28 -50.89 -16.18
C ASN A 256 29.41 -49.99 -15.65
N ARG A 257 29.94 -50.37 -14.48
CA ARG A 257 31.18 -51.15 -14.37
C ARG A 257 31.21 -51.92 -13.05
#